data_AF-A0A954MYV6-F1
#
_entry.id   AF-A0A954MYV6-F1
#
_cell.length_a   1.000
_cell.length_b   1.000
_cell.length_c   1.000
_cell.angle_alpha   90.00
_cell.angle_beta   90.00
_cell.angle_gamma   90.00
#
_symmetry.space_group_name_H-M   'P 1'
#
loop_
_entity.id
_entity.type
_entity.pdbx_description
1 polymer ?
#
loop_
_entity_poly.entity_id
_entity_poly.type
_entity_poly.pdbx_seq_one_letter_code
_entity_poly.pdbx_strand_id
1 'polypeptide(L)' 'MATDAATIDTQASPPEAAHSDNEPKIKVSCEQLIVGRCLDHPLYDGNGVLLLAEGALITSELRKNLKSRNISEVEVS' A
#
# COMPACT_ATOMS: atom_id res chain seq x y z
N MET A 1 -32.90 -12.46 -48.74
CA MET A 1 -33.13 -11.67 -47.51
C MET A 1 -32.51 -12.45 -46.38
N ALA A 2 -31.42 -11.95 -45.79
CA ALA A 2 -30.67 -12.60 -44.72
C ALA A 2 -30.57 -11.63 -43.52
N THR A 3 -30.98 -12.16 -42.37
CA THR A 3 -30.67 -11.88 -40.95
C THR A 3 -29.22 -11.42 -40.71
N ASP A 4 -28.76 -10.77 -39.64
CA ASP A 4 -29.25 -10.23 -38.36
C ASP A 4 -28.06 -9.42 -37.77
N ALA A 5 -28.13 -9.02 -36.51
CA ALA A 5 -27.44 -7.95 -35.80
C ALA A 5 -25.99 -8.21 -35.31
N ALA A 6 -25.43 -7.10 -34.76
CA ALA A 6 -24.39 -7.00 -33.72
C ALA A 6 -22.94 -7.29 -34.19
N THR A 7 -21.86 -6.69 -33.70
CA THR A 7 -21.51 -6.29 -32.33
C THR A 7 -20.32 -5.31 -32.38
N ILE A 8 -20.33 -4.38 -31.42
CA ILE A 8 -19.25 -3.47 -31.02
C ILE A 8 -18.20 -4.25 -30.20
N ASP A 9 -16.99 -4.41 -30.73
CA ASP A 9 -15.83 -4.91 -29.98
C ASP A 9 -15.04 -3.72 -29.42
N THR A 10 -15.46 -3.23 -28.25
CA THR A 10 -14.59 -2.40 -27.40
C THR A 10 -13.77 -3.35 -26.55
N GLN A 11 -12.54 -3.65 -26.99
CA GLN A 11 -11.58 -4.39 -26.18
C GLN A 11 -11.27 -3.62 -24.90
N ALA A 12 -11.50 -4.31 -23.78
CA ALA A 12 -11.27 -3.86 -22.42
C ALA A 12 -9.79 -3.57 -22.14
N SER A 13 -9.55 -2.51 -21.38
CA SER A 13 -8.28 -2.26 -20.69
C SER A 13 -7.93 -3.45 -19.77
N PRO A 14 -6.63 -3.74 -19.55
CA PRO A 14 -6.22 -4.85 -18.70
C PRO A 14 -6.66 -4.65 -17.24
N PRO A 15 -6.89 -5.74 -16.48
CA PRO A 15 -7.22 -5.65 -15.08
C PRO A 15 -6.05 -4.98 -14.34
N GLU A 16 -6.31 -3.80 -13.78
CA GLU A 16 -5.46 -3.21 -12.76
C GLU A 16 -5.18 -4.29 -11.72
N ALA A 17 -3.89 -4.52 -11.45
CA ALA A 17 -3.40 -5.53 -10.53
C ALA A 17 -3.91 -5.23 -9.11
N ALA A 18 -5.12 -5.70 -8.81
CA ALA A 18 -5.64 -5.82 -7.46
C ALA A 18 -4.76 -6.82 -6.72
N HIS A 19 -3.71 -6.30 -6.07
CA HIS A 19 -3.00 -7.05 -5.04
C HIS A 19 -4.04 -7.39 -3.99
N SER A 20 -4.31 -8.69 -3.82
CA SER A 20 -5.38 -9.14 -2.94
C SER A 20 -5.07 -8.76 -1.49
N ASP A 21 -5.85 -7.81 -0.96
CA ASP A 21 -5.83 -7.22 0.39
C ASP A 21 -6.18 -8.22 1.52
N ASN A 22 -5.68 -9.46 1.46
CA ASN A 22 -6.02 -10.50 2.44
C ASN A 22 -4.81 -10.98 3.25
N GLU A 23 -3.67 -10.29 3.19
CA GLU A 23 -2.57 -10.52 4.12
C GLU A 23 -2.84 -9.83 5.46
N PRO A 24 -2.59 -10.52 6.59
CA PRO A 24 -2.85 -9.98 7.92
C PRO A 24 -1.93 -8.79 8.22
N LYS A 25 -2.48 -7.59 8.26
CA LYS A 25 -1.76 -6.37 8.66
C LYS A 25 -1.67 -6.24 10.18
N ILE A 26 -0.46 -6.05 10.70
CA ILE A 26 -0.19 -5.84 12.13
C ILE A 26 -0.01 -4.35 12.40
N LYS A 27 -0.74 -3.83 13.39
CA LYS A 27 -0.60 -2.44 13.83
C LYS A 27 0.60 -2.28 14.76
N VAL A 28 1.45 -1.31 14.45
CA VAL A 28 2.66 -0.99 15.19
C VAL A 28 2.65 0.49 15.55
N SER A 29 3.03 0.83 16.78
CA SER A 29 3.18 2.23 17.18
C SER A 29 4.39 2.87 16.49
N CYS A 30 4.24 4.11 16.02
CA CYS A 30 5.34 4.90 15.46
C CYS A 30 6.53 5.07 16.42
N GLU A 31 6.34 4.89 17.73
CA GLU A 31 7.40 4.96 18.73
C GLU A 31 8.29 3.71 18.77
N GLN A 32 7.78 2.58 18.28
CA GLN A 32 8.49 1.30 18.21
C GLN A 32 9.34 1.18 16.94
N LEU A 33 9.23 2.13 16.00
CA LEU A 33 10.04 2.16 14.80
C LEU A 33 11.50 2.47 15.13
N ILE A 34 12.38 1.53 14.78
CA ILE A 34 13.82 1.61 15.06
C ILE A 34 14.52 2.31 13.89
N VAL A 35 14.94 3.56 14.11
CA VAL A 35 15.73 4.32 13.13
C VAL A 35 17.04 3.59 12.82
N GLY A 36 17.40 3.55 11.54
CA GLY A 36 18.62 2.91 11.04
C GLY A 36 18.46 1.43 10.69
N ARG A 37 17.26 0.86 10.81
CA ARG A 37 16.95 -0.48 10.31
C ARG A 37 16.25 -0.43 8.96
N CYS A 38 16.59 -1.40 8.10
CA CYS A 38 15.79 -1.67 6.91
C CYS A 38 14.50 -2.39 7.31
N LEU A 39 13.44 -2.15 6.56
CA LEU A 39 12.18 -2.86 6.71
C LEU A 39 12.27 -4.25 6.10
N ASP A 40 11.88 -5.26 6.87
CA ASP A 40 11.70 -6.63 6.38
C ASP A 40 10.36 -6.80 5.63
N HIS A 41 9.43 -5.86 5.86
CA HIS A 41 8.05 -5.87 5.37
C HIS A 41 7.61 -4.44 5.04
N PRO A 42 6.78 -4.22 4.00
CA PRO A 42 6.31 -2.88 3.67
C PRO A 42 5.45 -2.27 4.79
N LEU A 43 5.49 -0.94 4.88
CA LEU A 43 4.82 -0.14 5.90
C LEU A 43 3.71 0.69 5.28
N TYR A 44 2.52 0.65 5.87
CA TYR A 44 1.32 1.35 5.41
C TYR A 44 0.76 2.28 6.50
N ASP A 45 -0.04 3.26 6.10
CA ASP A 45 -0.90 4.00 7.02
C ASP A 45 -2.19 3.22 7.32
N GLY A 46 -3.03 3.75 8.22
CA GLY A 46 -4.32 3.13 8.55
C GLY A 46 -5.36 3.14 7.42
N ASN A 47 -5.06 3.75 6.27
CA ASN A 47 -5.91 3.74 5.07
C ASN A 47 -5.37 2.78 4.00
N GLY A 48 -4.28 2.07 4.27
CA GLY A 48 -3.62 1.18 3.31
C GLY A 48 -2.71 1.90 2.31
N VAL A 49 -2.36 3.17 2.54
CA VAL A 49 -1.39 3.90 1.71
C VAL A 49 0.02 3.45 2.06
N LEU A 50 0.80 3.05 1.06
CA LEU A 50 2.19 2.69 1.22
C LEU A 50 3.03 3.90 1.68
N LEU A 51 3.65 3.76 2.85
CA LEU A 51 4.54 4.76 3.44
C LEU A 51 6.00 4.45 3.12
N LEU A 52 6.39 3.18 3.22
CA LEU A 52 7.72 2.68 2.88
C LEU A 52 7.64 1.27 2.30
N ALA A 53 8.38 1.03 1.24
CA ALA A 53 8.51 -0.31 0.64
C ALA A 53 9.42 -1.22 1.49
N GLU A 54 9.33 -2.52 1.24
CA GLU A 54 10.27 -3.52 1.74
C GLU A 54 11.73 -3.13 1.41
N GLY A 55 12.65 -3.37 2.34
CA GLY A 55 14.06 -3.02 2.23
C GLY A 55 14.37 -1.54 2.47
N ALA A 56 13.37 -0.67 2.57
CA ALA A 56 13.59 0.75 2.82
C ALA A 56 14.13 1.02 4.23
N LEU A 57 15.01 2.01 4.36
CA LEU A 57 15.62 2.40 5.63
C LEU A 57 14.66 3.27 6.46
N ILE A 58 14.40 2.89 7.70
CA ILE A 58 13.68 3.72 8.67
C ILE A 58 14.60 4.89 9.06
N THR A 59 14.18 6.12 8.74
CA THR A 59 14.95 7.34 9.05
C THR A 59 14.28 8.17 10.14
N SER A 60 15.06 9.04 10.79
CA SER A 60 14.50 10.06 11.70
C SER A 60 13.51 10.99 10.98
N GLU A 61 13.69 11.20 9.68
CA GLU A 61 12.83 12.06 8.87
C GLU A 61 11.45 11.42 8.64
N LEU A 62 11.39 10.10 8.43
CA LEU A 62 10.12 9.36 8.42
C LEU A 62 9.36 9.61 9.73
N ARG A 63 10.01 9.40 10.88
CA ARG A 63 9.35 9.54 12.20
C ARG A 63 8.82 10.96 12.43
N LYS A 64 9.57 11.99 12.01
CA LYS A 64 9.10 13.39 12.04
C LYS A 64 7.87 13.59 11.14
N ASN A 65 7.89 13.01 9.94
CA ASN A 65 6.80 13.08 8.97
C ASN A 65 5.51 12.40 9.45
N LEU A 66 5.62 11.28 10.16
CA LEU A 66 4.46 10.60 10.77
C LEU A 66 3.87 11.48 11.89
N LYS A 67 4.74 12.00 12.77
CA LYS A 67 4.32 12.88 13.87
C LYS A 67 3.67 14.17 13.39
N SER A 68 4.20 14.82 12.36
CA SER A 68 3.64 16.06 11.80
C SER A 68 2.26 15.85 11.18
N ARG A 69 1.94 14.63 10.75
CA ARG A 69 0.64 14.22 10.23
C ARG A 69 -0.30 13.64 11.29
N ASN A 70 0.09 13.67 12.57
CA ASN A 70 -0.64 13.05 13.69
C ASN A 70 -0.88 11.54 13.51
N ILE A 71 0.04 10.86 12.82
CA ILE A 71 0.01 9.40 12.66
C ILE A 71 0.76 8.77 13.83
N SER A 72 0.03 8.10 14.73
CA SER A 72 0.58 7.41 15.90
C SER A 72 0.79 5.91 15.68
N GLU A 73 0.12 5.35 14.67
CA GLU A 73 0.14 3.91 14.34
C GLU A 73 0.31 3.73 12.83
N VAL A 74 0.98 2.64 12.47
CA VAL A 74 1.25 2.20 11.10
C VAL A 74 0.98 0.70 10.99
N GLU A 75 0.77 0.22 9.78
CA GLU A 75 0.46 -1.18 9.49
C GLU A 75 1.63 -1.85 8.76
N VAL A 76 1.96 -3.07 9.16
CA VAL A 76 2.98 -3.92 8.52
C VAL A 76 2.32 -5.18 7.98
N SER A 77 2.61 -5.58 6.74
CA SER A 77 2.09 -6.79 6.09
C SER A 77 3.18 -7.83 5.83
#